data_AF-A0A955PWU9-F1
#
_entry.id   AF-A0A955PWU9-F1
#
_cell.length_a   1.000
_cell.length_b   1.000
_cell.length_c   1.000
_cell.angle_alpha   90.00
_cell.angle_beta   90.00
_cell.angle_gamma   90.00
#
_symmetry.space_group_name_H-M   'P 1'
#
loop_
_entity.id
_entity.type
_entity.pdbx_description
1 polymer ?
#
loop_
_entity_poly.entity_id
_entity_poly.type
_entity_poly.pdbx_seq_one_letter_code
_entity_poly.pdbx_strand_id
1 'polypeptide(L)' 'MLYQNGWGVPQDNVRAYMWFTLAVEQDQRQGRNMLELGAQRDAIRNQLTPAQVAEALRLVNQCQTQQLKGC' A
#
# COMPACT_ATOMS: atom_id res chain seq x y z
N MET A 1 8.64 -25.26 -3.34
CA MET A 1 7.66 -25.04 -2.25
C MET A 1 7.92 -23.63 -1.72
N LEU A 2 7.11 -22.58 -1.91
CA LEU A 2 5.69 -22.39 -1.60
C LEU A 2 5.06 -21.33 -2.52
N TYR A 3 4.45 -21.72 -3.64
CA TYR A 3 3.63 -20.83 -4.48
C TYR A 3 2.40 -21.56 -5.05
N GLN A 4 1.93 -22.61 -4.37
CA GLN A 4 0.94 -23.55 -4.92
C GLN A 4 -0.29 -23.76 -4.02
N ASN A 5 -0.82 -22.68 -3.43
CA ASN A 5 -2.22 -22.65 -3.02
C ASN A 5 -2.83 -21.40 -3.64
N GLY A 6 -3.29 -21.55 -4.89
CA GLY A 6 -3.85 -20.51 -5.73
C GLY A 6 -5.18 -19.97 -5.21
N TRP A 7 -5.11 -19.10 -4.20
CA TRP A 7 -6.05 -18.01 -3.96
C TRP A 7 -5.19 -16.75 -3.88
N GLY A 8 -5.17 -15.99 -4.97
CA GLY A 8 -4.24 -14.89 -5.15
C GLY A 8 -4.21 -13.89 -3.99
N VAL A 9 -3.06 -13.85 -3.31
CA VAL A 9 -2.35 -12.61 -2.99
C VAL A 9 -2.72 -11.84 -1.68
N PRO A 10 -2.65 -12.45 -0.49
CA PRO A 10 -2.65 -11.67 0.76
C PRO A 10 -1.38 -10.80 0.94
N GLN A 11 -0.28 -11.09 0.24
CA GLN A 11 0.99 -10.34 0.36
C GLN A 11 1.10 -9.16 -0.61
N ASP A 12 0.63 -9.26 -1.86
CA ASP A 12 0.63 -8.06 -2.73
C ASP A 12 -0.49 -7.09 -2.37
N ASN A 13 -1.57 -7.50 -1.69
CA ASN A 13 -2.53 -6.52 -1.15
C ASN A 13 -1.87 -5.60 -0.11
N VAL A 14 -0.96 -6.13 0.73
CA VAL A 14 -0.18 -5.33 1.69
C VAL A 14 0.72 -4.33 0.97
N ARG A 15 1.45 -4.80 -0.06
CA ARG A 15 2.31 -3.94 -0.88
C ARG A 15 1.51 -2.93 -1.70
N ALA A 16 0.37 -3.32 -2.25
CA ALA A 16 -0.51 -2.44 -3.00
C ALA A 16 -1.06 -1.34 -2.10
N TYR A 17 -1.55 -1.67 -0.90
CA TYR A 17 -1.99 -0.68 0.08
C TYR A 17 -0.87 0.30 0.47
N MET A 18 0.36 -0.21 0.64
CA MET A 18 1.54 0.63 0.85
C MET A 18 1.78 1.60 -0.31
N TRP A 19 1.83 1.11 -1.56
CA TRP A 19 2.05 1.95 -2.74
C TRP A 19 0.96 3.00 -2.94
N PHE A 20 -0.31 2.64 -2.78
CA PHE A 20 -1.41 3.61 -2.88
C PHE A 20 -1.38 4.64 -1.75
N THR A 21 -0.98 4.24 -0.54
CA THR A 21 -0.81 5.19 0.57
C THR A 21 0.29 6.20 0.25
N LEU A 22 1.46 5.74 -0.22
CA LEU A 22 2.55 6.63 -0.64
C LEU A 22 2.15 7.53 -1.80
N ALA A 23 1.40 6.99 -2.77
CA ALA A 23 0.92 7.75 -3.92
C ALA A 23 -0.06 8.86 -3.48
N VAL A 24 -1.03 8.56 -2.61
CA VAL A 24 -1.96 9.56 -2.06
C VAL A 24 -1.21 10.66 -1.33
N GLU A 25 -0.26 10.31 -0.47
CA GLU A 25 0.54 11.30 0.28
C GLU A 25 1.44 12.15 -0.63
N GLN A 26 2.01 11.56 -1.67
CA GLN A 26 2.77 12.30 -2.67
C GLN A 26 1.87 13.23 -3.49
N ASP A 27 0.69 12.77 -3.88
CA ASP A 27 -0.29 13.53 -4.63
C ASP A 27 -0.77 14.76 -3.85
N GLN A 28 -1.14 14.55 -2.58
CA GLN A 28 -1.49 15.63 -1.65
C GLN A 28 -0.35 16.63 -1.47
N ARG A 29 0.90 16.17 -1.35
CA ARG A 29 2.07 17.06 -1.28
C ARG A 29 2.29 17.88 -2.55
N GLN A 30 1.90 17.34 -3.71
CA GLN A 30 1.96 18.03 -4.99
C GLN A 30 0.74 18.95 -5.24
N GLY A 31 -0.19 19.04 -4.28
CA GLY A 31 -1.44 19.80 -4.44
C GLY A 31 -2.41 19.18 -5.44
N ARG A 32 -2.18 17.91 -5.80
CA ARG A 32 -3.08 17.11 -6.62
C ARG A 32 -4.04 16.39 -5.68
N ASN A 33 -5.28 16.21 -6.14
CA ASN A 33 -6.32 15.52 -5.38
C ASN A 33 -6.91 14.40 -6.24
N MET A 34 -6.09 13.40 -6.51
CA MET A 34 -6.48 12.26 -7.32
C MET A 34 -7.32 11.30 -6.47
N LEU A 35 -8.64 11.55 -6.48
CA LEU A 35 -9.66 10.77 -5.77
C LEU A 35 -9.56 9.26 -6.07
N GLU A 36 -9.11 8.90 -7.27
CA GLU A 36 -8.93 7.52 -7.70
C GLU A 36 -7.88 6.75 -6.88
N LEU A 37 -6.80 7.41 -6.42
CA LEU A 37 -5.79 6.77 -5.58
C LEU A 37 -6.33 6.46 -4.20
N GLY A 38 -7.10 7.39 -3.62
CA GLY A 38 -7.78 7.20 -2.35
C GLY A 38 -8.80 6.07 -2.41
N ALA A 39 -9.63 6.05 -3.46
CA ALA A 39 -10.60 4.99 -3.69
C ALA A 39 -9.94 3.60 -3.84
N GLN A 40 -8.82 3.52 -4.57
CA GLN A 40 -8.07 2.27 -4.72
C GLN A 40 -7.43 1.80 -3.40
N ARG A 41 -6.81 2.73 -2.64
CA ARG A 41 -6.30 2.45 -1.30
C ARG A 41 -7.38 1.86 -0.40
N ASP A 42 -8.56 2.49 -0.40
CA ASP A 42 -9.68 2.09 0.47
C ASP A 42 -10.31 0.77 0.03
N ALA A 43 -10.38 0.51 -1.27
CA ALA A 43 -10.82 -0.79 -1.80
C ALA A 43 -9.91 -1.93 -1.33
N ILE A 44 -8.59 -1.72 -1.34
CA ILE A 44 -7.61 -2.72 -0.87
C ILE A 44 -7.66 -2.85 0.64
N ARG A 45 -7.85 -1.74 1.37
CA ARG A 45 -7.99 -1.74 2.84
C ARG A 45 -9.06 -2.72 3.31
N ASN A 46 -10.19 -2.80 2.60
CA ASN A 46 -11.29 -3.70 2.93
C ASN A 46 -10.96 -5.18 2.75
N GLN A 47 -9.85 -5.50 2.06
CA GLN A 47 -9.35 -6.86 1.86
C GLN A 47 -8.22 -7.22 2.85
N LEU A 48 -7.76 -6.27 3.67
CA LEU A 48 -6.66 -6.46 4.59
C LEU A 48 -7.15 -6.63 6.03
N THR A 49 -6.47 -7.50 6.77
CA THR A 49 -6.62 -7.57 8.23
C THR A 49 -5.89 -6.41 8.91
N PRO A 50 -6.25 -6.07 10.18
CA PRO A 50 -5.53 -5.04 10.93
C PRO A 50 -4.02 -5.27 11.02
N ALA A 51 -3.58 -6.54 11.15
CA ALA A 51 -2.17 -6.90 11.16
C ALA A 51 -1.48 -6.62 9.81
N GLN A 52 -2.14 -6.91 8.70
CA GLN A 52 -1.64 -6.62 7.36
C GLN A 52 -1.60 -5.12 7.06
N VAL A 53 -2.59 -4.36 7.52
CA VAL A 53 -2.57 -2.89 7.42
C VAL A 53 -1.40 -2.32 8.22
N ALA A 54 -1.18 -2.81 9.44
CA ALA A 54 -0.04 -2.39 10.26
C ALA A 54 1.30 -2.66 9.55
N GLU A 55 1.47 -3.83 8.93
CA GLU A 55 2.68 -4.13 8.17
C GLU A 55 2.83 -3.24 6.94
N ALA A 56 1.75 -3.00 6.19
CA ALA A 56 1.79 -2.11 5.04
C ALA A 56 2.22 -0.68 5.45
N LEU A 57 1.67 -0.15 6.55
CA LEU A 57 2.03 1.17 7.08
C LEU A 57 3.48 1.19 7.61
N ARG A 58 3.97 0.08 8.16
CA ARG A 58 5.38 -0.05 8.56
C ARG A 58 6.30 0.11 7.35
N LEU A 59 5.94 -0.51 6.22
CA LEU A 59 6.67 -0.36 4.96
C LEU A 59 6.56 1.07 4.41
N VAL A 60 5.38 1.71 4.47
CA VAL A 60 5.22 3.13 4.06
C VAL A 60 6.24 4.02 4.78
N ASN A 61 6.34 3.90 6.11
CA ASN A 61 7.31 4.68 6.90
C ASN A 61 8.77 4.38 6.49
N GLN A 62 9.10 3.12 6.21
CA GLN A 62 10.42 2.74 5.70
C GLN A 62 10.70 3.38 4.33
N CYS A 63 9.73 3.36 3.42
CA CYS A 63 9.87 3.98 2.10
C CYS A 63 10.00 5.50 2.18
N GLN A 64 9.21 6.15 3.04
CA GLN A 64 9.27 7.60 3.23
C GLN A 64 10.63 8.04 3.79
N THR A 65 11.15 7.33 4.79
CA THR A 65 12.47 7.63 5.39
C THR A 65 13.60 7.42 4.40
N GLN A 66 13.47 6.49 3.46
CA GLN A 66 14.43 6.26 2.38
C GLN A 66 14.17 7.12 1.13
N GLN A 67 13.23 8.08 1.17
CA GLN A 67 12.83 8.90 0.01
C GLN A 67 12.49 8.05 -1.23
N LEU A 68 11.79 6.94 -1.04
CA LEU A 68 11.42 5.95 -2.08
C LEU A 68 12.63 5.22 -2.72
N LYS A 69 13.85 5.39 -2.22
CA LYS A 69 15.02 4.64 -2.73
C LYS A 69 15.07 3.26 -2.08
N GLY A 70 14.74 2.22 -2.84
CA GLY A 70 14.82 0.82 -2.38
C GLY A 70 13.50 0.26 -1.86
N CYS A 71 12.39 0.97 -2.09
CA CYS A 71 11.06 0.37 -2.20
C CYS A 71 10.80 0.02 -3.68
#